data_AF-A0A969CFV8-F1
#
_entry.id   AF-A0A969CFV8-F1
#
_cell.length_a   1.000
_cell.length_b   1.000
_cell.length_c   1.000
_cell.angle_alpha   90.00
_cell.angle_beta   90.00
_cell.angle_gamma   90.00
#
_symmetry.space_group_name_H-M   'P 1'
#
loop_
_entity.id
_entity.type
_entity.pdbx_description
1 polymer ?
#
loop_
_entity_poly.entity_id
_entity_poly.type
_entity_poly.pdbx_seq_one_letter_code
_entity_poly.pdbx_strand_id
1 'polypeptide(L)' 'MKMGWHQDDRIKSNVIHVRLKDEKIWIEEDRTEEGIATDLLQAGVPREDIVLAFHPPRLRQFSEFAAL' A
#
# COMPACT_ATOMS: atom_id res chain seq x y z
N MET A 1 -3.55 -8.77 -7.74
CA MET A 1 -4.43 -9.85 -7.24
C MET A 1 -3.75 -11.20 -7.40
N LYS A 2 -3.90 -12.09 -6.42
CA LYS A 2 -3.52 -13.49 -6.51
C LYS A 2 -4.79 -14.33 -6.68
N MET A 3 -4.89 -15.04 -7.79
CA MET A 3 -6.00 -15.93 -8.12
C MET A 3 -5.41 -17.30 -8.44
N GLY A 4 -5.90 -18.36 -7.80
CA GLY A 4 -5.34 -19.69 -8.01
C GLY A 4 -5.98 -20.74 -7.11
N TRP A 5 -5.29 -21.85 -6.96
CA TRP A 5 -5.66 -22.93 -6.07
C TRP A 5 -4.44 -23.31 -5.24
N HIS A 6 -4.65 -23.67 -3.98
CA HIS A 6 -3.69 -24.37 -3.16
C HIS A 6 -4.35 -25.67 -2.74
N GLN A 7 -3.97 -26.79 -3.37
CA GLN A 7 -4.72 -28.04 -3.27
C GLN A 7 -6.20 -27.79 -3.63
N ASP A 8 -7.13 -28.14 -2.75
CA ASP A 8 -8.57 -27.96 -2.94
C ASP A 8 -9.08 -26.58 -2.47
N ASP A 9 -8.19 -25.71 -1.96
CA ASP A 9 -8.55 -24.37 -1.49
C ASP A 9 -8.41 -23.31 -2.58
N ARG A 10 -9.50 -22.58 -2.83
CA ARG A 10 -9.51 -21.45 -3.77
C ARG A 10 -8.72 -20.27 -3.18
N ILE A 11 -7.66 -19.84 -3.87
CA ILE A 11 -6.97 -18.59 -3.55
C ILE A 11 -7.63 -17.43 -4.30
N LYS A 12 -8.10 -16.44 -3.54
CA LYS A 12 -8.58 -15.15 -4.05
C LYS A 12 -8.21 -14.04 -3.04
N SER A 13 -7.10 -13.35 -3.28
CA SER A 13 -6.65 -12.27 -2.41
C SER A 13 -6.01 -11.12 -3.19
N ASN A 14 -6.04 -9.93 -2.60
CA ASN A 14 -5.16 -8.84 -3.03
C ASN A 14 -3.76 -9.07 -2.43
N VAL A 15 -2.74 -8.65 -3.17
CA VAL A 15 -1.35 -8.65 -2.68
C VAL A 15 -0.92 -7.21 -2.46
N ILE A 16 -1.20 -6.36 -3.46
CA ILE A 16 -1.04 -4.91 -3.41
C ILE A 16 -2.35 -4.30 -3.93
N HIS A 17 -2.83 -3.25 -3.28
CA HIS A 17 -3.91 -2.39 -3.76
C HIS A 17 -3.50 -0.93 -3.57
N VAL A 18 -3.44 -0.19 -4.69
CA VAL A 18 -3.04 1.21 -4.72
C VAL A 18 -4.09 2.03 -5.44
N ARG A 19 -4.32 3.25 -4.96
CA ARG A 19 -5.20 4.23 -5.60
C ARG A 19 -4.46 5.55 -5.76
N LEU A 20 -4.71 6.25 -6.87
CA LEU A 20 -4.39 7.66 -7.00
C LEU A 20 -5.59 8.48 -6.53
N LYS A 21 -5.41 9.31 -5.50
CA LYS A 21 -6.46 10.14 -4.91
C LYS A 21 -5.84 11.41 -4.35
N ASP A 22 -6.48 12.54 -4.62
CA ASP A 22 -6.03 13.87 -4.18
C ASP A 22 -4.55 14.12 -4.51
N GLU A 23 -4.16 13.76 -5.75
CA GLU A 23 -2.79 13.87 -6.28
C GLU A 23 -1.72 13.05 -5.53
N LYS A 24 -2.15 12.08 -4.70
CA LYS A 24 -1.26 11.21 -3.91
C LYS A 24 -1.44 9.74 -4.24
N ILE A 25 -0.44 8.95 -3.89
CA ILE A 25 -0.42 7.48 -4.00
C ILE A 25 -0.89 6.89 -2.67
N TRP A 26 -2.09 6.31 -2.67
CA TRP A 26 -2.69 5.67 -1.50
C TRP A 26 -2.46 4.17 -1.54
N ILE A 27 -1.68 3.65 -0.60
CA ILE A 27 -1.42 2.21 -0.43
C ILE A 27 -2.49 1.64 0.50
N GLU A 28 -3.53 1.04 -0.08
CA GLU A 28 -4.70 0.51 0.64
C GLU A 28 -4.44 -0.89 1.21
N GLU A 29 -3.61 -1.68 0.53
CA GLU A 29 -3.15 -3.00 1.00
C GLU A 29 -1.76 -3.28 0.43
N ASP A 30 -0.89 -3.85 1.25
CA ASP A 30 0.43 -4.31 0.85
C ASP A 30 0.82 -5.54 1.68
N ARG A 31 1.06 -6.66 0.99
CA ARG A 31 1.48 -7.94 1.57
C ARG A 31 2.88 -8.34 1.14
N THR A 32 3.68 -7.41 0.65
CA THR A 32 5.11 -7.61 0.39
C THR A 32 5.91 -7.42 1.67
N GLU A 33 7.09 -8.04 1.75
CA GLU A 33 7.95 -7.97 2.94
C GLU A 33 8.58 -6.58 3.10
N GLU A 34 9.14 -6.03 2.02
CA GLU A 34 9.81 -4.71 2.01
C GLU A 34 8.84 -3.53 1.90
N GLY A 35 7.63 -3.78 1.41
CA GLY A 35 6.61 -2.76 1.17
C GLY A 35 6.88 -1.93 -0.10
N ILE A 36 5.85 -1.71 -0.91
CA ILE A 36 5.93 -0.90 -2.13
C ILE A 36 6.22 0.58 -1.86
N ALA A 37 6.00 1.05 -0.62
CA ALA A 37 6.42 2.39 -0.21
C ALA A 37 7.94 2.57 -0.38
N THR A 38 8.72 1.53 -0.09
CA THR A 38 10.18 1.51 -0.28
C THR A 38 10.55 1.66 -1.75
N ASP A 39 9.88 0.92 -2.63
CA ASP A 39 10.10 1.00 -4.08
C ASP A 39 9.76 2.39 -4.64
N LEU A 40 8.66 2.99 -4.17
CA LEU A 40 8.25 4.34 -4.58
C LEU A 40 9.29 5.39 -4.17
N LEU A 41 9.86 5.28 -2.97
CA LEU A 41 10.93 6.17 -2.51
C LEU A 41 12.19 6.01 -3.38
N GLN A 42 12.57 4.78 -3.71
CA GLN A 42 13.70 4.50 -4.61
C GLN A 42 13.48 5.04 -6.02
N ALA A 43 12.23 5.04 -6.50
CA ALA A 43 11.83 5.65 -7.77
C ALA A 43 11.77 7.19 -7.73
N GLY A 44 12.02 7.81 -6.57
CA GLY A 44 12.07 9.26 -6.40
C GLY A 44 10.73 9.91 -6.03
N VAL A 45 9.72 9.13 -5.62
CA VAL A 45 8.45 9.67 -5.12
C VAL A 45 8.68 10.25 -3.72
N PRO A 46 8.34 11.53 -3.46
CA PRO A 46 8.46 12.12 -2.13
C PRO A 46 7.54 11.44 -1.10
N ARG A 47 7.95 11.40 0.17
CA ARG A 47 7.18 10.76 1.25
C ARG A 47 5.82 11.41 1.45
N GLU A 48 5.77 12.73 1.26
CA GLU A 48 4.57 13.56 1.34
C GLU A 48 3.54 13.24 0.24
N ASP A 49 3.90 12.52 -0.81
CA ASP A 49 3.00 12.10 -1.89
C ASP A 49 2.52 10.65 -1.75
N ILE A 50 2.94 9.96 -0.69
CA ILE A 50 2.55 8.59 -0.39
C ILE A 50 1.70 8.58 0.89
N VAL A 51 0.55 7.90 0.86
CA VAL A 51 -0.33 7.70 2.01
C VAL A 51 -0.37 6.20 2.32
N LEU A 52 0.03 5.80 3.53
CA LEU A 52 -0.14 4.44 4.04
C LEU A 52 -1.61 4.22 4.47
N ALA A 53 -2.49 4.04 3.49
CA ALA A 53 -3.94 4.04 3.70
C ALA A 53 -4.45 2.84 4.52
N PHE A 54 -3.69 1.74 4.57
CA PHE A 54 -3.94 0.61 5.47
C PHE A 54 -3.81 0.98 6.96
N HIS A 55 -3.13 2.08 7.30
CA HIS A 55 -3.20 2.65 8.65
C HIS A 55 -4.53 3.40 8.84
N PRO A 56 -5.23 3.20 9.98
CA PRO A 56 -6.35 4.05 10.37
C PRO A 56 -5.97 5.54 10.30
N PRO A 57 -6.86 6.44 9.83
CA PRO A 57 -6.52 7.85 9.61
C PRO A 57 -5.81 8.54 10.79
N ARG A 58 -6.29 8.29 12.02
CA ARG A 58 -5.71 8.84 13.26
C ARG A 58 -4.27 8.40 13.57
N LEU A 59 -3.80 7.31 12.95
CA LEU A 59 -2.45 6.77 13.16
C LEU A 59 -1.45 7.22 12.09
N ARG A 60 -1.92 7.74 10.95
CA ARG A 60 -1.03 8.12 9.85
C ARG A 60 -0.07 9.25 10.21
N GLN A 61 -0.48 10.15 11.11
CA GLN A 61 0.35 11.22 11.65
C GLN A 61 1.60 10.73 12.42
N PHE A 62 1.61 9.47 12.86
CA PHE A 62 2.76 8.87 13.54
C PHE A 62 3.68 8.13 12.56
N SER A 63 3.37 8.14 11.26
CA SER A 63 4.26 7.65 10.20
C SER A 63 5.07 8.81 9.61
N GLU A 64 6.09 8.48 8.84
CA GLU A 64 6.90 9.45 8.08
C GLU A 64 6.28 9.81 6.72
N PHE A 65 5.06 9.34 6.44
CA PHE A 65 4.32 9.54 5.18
C PHE A 65 3.16 10.53 5.36
N ALA A 66 2.45 10.86 4.28
CA ALA A 66 1.31 11.76 4.36
C ALA A 66 0.15 11.19 5.19
N ALA A 67 -0.53 12.07 5.93
CA ALA A 67 -1.57 11.69 6.90
C ALA A 67 -3.02 11.91 6.42
N LEU A 68 -3.22 12.68 5.35
CA LEU A 68 -4.53 13.17 4.90
C LEU A 68 -5.15 12.26 3.85
#